data_AF-A0A925XF50-F1
#
_entry.id   AF-A0A925XF50-F1
#
_cell.length_a   1.000
_cell.length_b   1.000
_cell.length_c   1.000
_cell.angle_alpha   90.00
_cell.angle_beta   90.00
_cell.angle_gamma   90.00
#
_symmetry.space_group_name_H-M   'P 1'
#
loop_
_entity.id
_entity.type
_entity.pdbx_description
1 polymer ?
#
loop_
_entity_poly.entity_id
_entity_poly.type
_entity_poly.pdbx_seq_one_letter_code
_entity_poly.pdbx_strand_id
1 'polypeptide(L)'
;MTRTRLTAARRSRRGFTLIELLVVISIIAVLASLIAPAVQSARRTARKVQCLNNMRQVGLAVIAFASSANGSLPPVVQDVAMTNAQGQAGSMYIGWPVAILPTLDATAILKNIRNNAVYVSGSTTRFQMGTAEQSAGIEAFGCPDDVDSHKVAGGLSYVLNQGFWPDTQWDLANGYNDAALINWNLDGTYGIGSGGGDETMGYSTGVFWPAQIGTSFSVNVPSSLDFVSTGDGTTTTIMLTENIQAGPWHYPSSQNLINSHTRLGYGVRIPTSAGAPTTGLFNATTTAQAAVRGLQTIDSAFVAIDDRWVINKNLGAAIGTTPRPSSQHVSGVNAVMCDGSGKFLNEQLDRMILSKLTSSNGVSFGEATLTYNP
;
A
#
# COMPACT_ATOMS: atom_id res chain seq x y z
N MET A 1 -50.30 -32.82 76.12
CA MET A 1 -49.39 -32.71 74.96
C MET A 1 -48.62 -31.40 75.06
N THR A 2 -47.38 -31.47 75.53
CA THR A 2 -46.48 -30.33 75.76
C THR A 2 -45.70 -30.03 74.48
N ARG A 3 -45.90 -28.86 73.87
CA ARG A 3 -45.17 -28.42 72.66
C ARG A 3 -43.87 -27.72 73.05
N THR A 4 -42.75 -28.41 72.87
CA THR A 4 -41.40 -27.83 73.01
C THR A 4 -41.09 -26.96 71.79
N ARG A 5 -40.95 -25.64 71.97
CA ARG A 5 -40.54 -24.71 70.90
C ARG A 5 -39.03 -24.78 70.74
N LEU A 6 -38.55 -25.29 69.60
CA LEU A 6 -37.15 -25.17 69.19
C LEU A 6 -36.90 -23.73 68.69
N THR A 7 -36.12 -22.96 69.45
CA THR A 7 -35.63 -21.64 69.04
C THR A 7 -34.43 -21.80 68.11
N ALA A 8 -34.63 -21.54 66.81
CA ALA A 8 -33.53 -21.50 65.84
C ALA A 8 -32.58 -20.34 66.16
N ALA A 9 -31.29 -20.64 66.37
CA ALA A 9 -30.25 -19.64 66.59
C ALA A 9 -30.15 -18.73 65.35
N ARG A 10 -30.50 -17.45 65.52
CA ARG A 10 -30.46 -16.43 64.47
C ARG A 10 -28.99 -16.17 64.12
N ARG A 11 -28.52 -16.68 62.98
CA ARG A 11 -27.17 -16.43 62.48
C ARG A 11 -27.00 -14.92 62.32
N SER A 12 -26.16 -14.31 63.15
CA SER A 12 -25.82 -12.89 63.10
C SER A 12 -25.33 -12.55 61.69
N ARG A 13 -26.14 -11.81 60.93
CA ARG A 13 -25.70 -11.22 59.67
C ARG A 13 -24.85 -10.00 60.03
N ARG A 14 -23.54 -10.10 59.85
CA ARG A 14 -22.64 -8.95 59.94
C ARG A 14 -23.05 -7.94 58.88
N GLY A 15 -23.52 -6.77 59.29
CA GLY A 15 -23.80 -5.64 58.41
C GLY A 15 -22.48 -5.03 57.96
N PHE A 16 -22.36 -4.73 56.67
CA PHE A 16 -21.21 -4.04 56.11
C PHE A 16 -21.31 -2.56 56.45
N THR A 17 -20.24 -1.95 56.96
CA THR A 17 -20.24 -0.51 57.26
C THR A 17 -20.01 0.28 55.98
N LEU A 18 -20.59 1.49 55.89
CA LEU A 18 -20.42 2.37 54.73
C LEU A 18 -18.94 2.69 54.48
N ILE A 19 -18.15 2.81 55.55
CA ILE A 19 -16.71 3.09 55.47
C ILE A 19 -15.91 1.91 54.89
N GLU A 20 -16.24 0.67 55.24
CA GLU A 20 -15.59 -0.52 54.65
C GLU A 20 -15.83 -0.59 53.14
N LEU A 21 -17.02 -0.21 52.67
CA LEU A 21 -17.32 -0.14 51.23
C LEU A 21 -16.53 0.97 50.55
N LEU A 22 -16.48 2.15 51.18
CA LEU A 22 -15.83 3.32 50.61
C LEU A 22 -14.31 3.12 50.44
N VAL A 23 -13.65 2.48 51.40
CA VAL A 23 -12.21 2.17 51.30
C VAL A 23 -11.93 1.14 50.21
N VAL A 24 -12.78 0.12 50.04
CA VAL A 24 -12.57 -0.89 49.00
C VAL A 24 -12.72 -0.29 47.60
N ILE A 25 -13.75 0.52 47.38
CA ILE A 25 -13.93 1.17 46.06
C ILE A 25 -12.80 2.17 45.78
N SER A 26 -12.27 2.87 46.80
CA SER A 26 -11.17 3.81 46.59
C SER A 26 -9.87 3.10 46.22
N ILE A 27 -9.59 1.95 46.83
CA ILE A 27 -8.44 1.10 46.45
C ILE A 27 -8.61 0.57 45.02
N ILE A 28 -9.79 0.05 44.67
CA ILE A 28 -10.06 -0.43 43.29
C ILE A 28 -9.90 0.71 42.28
N ALA A 29 -10.39 1.91 42.58
CA ALA A 29 -10.26 3.07 41.71
C ALA A 29 -8.79 3.47 41.46
N VAL A 30 -7.96 3.46 42.50
CA VAL A 30 -6.51 3.73 42.38
C VAL A 30 -5.80 2.64 41.59
N LEU A 31 -6.10 1.37 41.83
CA LEU A 31 -5.49 0.27 41.08
C LEU A 31 -5.92 0.32 39.60
N ALA A 32 -7.20 0.56 39.32
CA ALA A 32 -7.72 0.65 37.97
C ALA A 32 -7.14 1.86 37.21
N SER A 33 -6.94 3.01 37.85
CA SER A 33 -6.38 4.21 37.21
C SER A 33 -4.92 4.01 36.79
N LEU A 34 -4.15 3.22 37.54
CA LEU A 34 -2.77 2.87 37.19
C LEU A 34 -2.69 1.83 36.04
N ILE A 35 -3.68 0.94 35.94
CA ILE A 35 -3.71 -0.13 34.93
C ILE A 35 -4.29 0.37 33.59
N ALA A 36 -5.27 1.29 33.62
CA ALA A 36 -5.96 1.79 32.44
C ALA A 36 -5.02 2.28 31.30
N PRO A 37 -4.01 3.15 31.54
CA PRO A 37 -3.12 3.62 30.46
C PRO A 37 -2.26 2.48 29.89
N ALA A 38 -1.82 1.54 30.73
CA ALA A 38 -1.03 0.38 30.30
C ALA A 38 -1.83 -0.57 29.40
N VAL A 39 -3.10 -0.84 29.74
CA VAL A 39 -3.98 -1.68 28.92
C VAL A 39 -4.26 -1.06 27.56
N GLN A 40 -4.45 0.26 27.49
CA GLN A 40 -4.64 0.97 26.22
C GLN A 40 -3.38 0.94 25.34
N SER A 41 -2.20 1.10 25.93
CA SER A 41 -0.92 0.95 25.23
C SER A 41 -0.78 -0.45 24.64
N ALA A 42 -1.01 -1.49 25.46
CA ALA A 42 -0.93 -2.88 25.03
C ALA A 42 -1.89 -3.19 23.88
N ARG A 43 -3.13 -2.67 23.92
CA ARG A 43 -4.10 -2.84 22.82
C ARG A 43 -3.62 -2.21 21.52
N ARG A 44 -3.03 -1.01 21.56
CA ARG A 44 -2.47 -0.36 20.36
C ARG A 44 -1.31 -1.15 19.77
N THR A 45 -0.40 -1.63 20.61
CA THR A 45 0.71 -2.49 20.15
C THR A 45 0.19 -3.79 19.53
N ALA A 46 -0.84 -4.42 20.13
CA ALA A 46 -1.43 -5.64 19.58
C ALA A 46 -2.04 -5.41 18.19
N ARG A 47 -2.77 -4.30 17.98
CA ARG A 47 -3.33 -3.96 16.67
C ARG A 47 -2.25 -3.68 15.63
N LYS A 48 -1.18 -2.99 16.00
CA LYS A 48 0.00 -2.78 15.14
C LYS A 48 0.65 -4.10 14.73
N VAL A 49 0.83 -5.03 15.67
CA VAL A 49 1.38 -6.37 15.36
C VAL A 49 0.44 -7.15 14.44
N GLN A 50 -0.87 -7.07 14.68
CA GLN A 50 -1.87 -7.71 13.81
C GLN A 50 -1.83 -7.13 12.39
N CYS A 51 -1.77 -5.81 12.25
CA CYS A 51 -1.59 -5.15 10.96
C CYS A 51 -0.34 -5.68 10.23
N LEU A 52 0.81 -5.65 10.91
CA LEU A 52 2.06 -6.12 10.33
C LEU A 52 2.01 -7.60 9.91
N ASN A 53 1.30 -8.45 10.66
CA ASN A 53 1.10 -9.84 10.30
C ASN A 53 0.17 -10.02 9.10
N ASN A 54 -0.88 -9.20 8.96
CA ASN A 54 -1.73 -9.18 7.77
C ASN A 54 -0.91 -8.74 6.54
N MET A 55 -0.13 -7.66 6.67
CA MET A 55 0.75 -7.20 5.60
C MET A 55 1.79 -8.24 5.18
N ARG A 56 2.39 -8.95 6.14
CA ARG A 56 3.34 -10.04 5.84
C ARG A 56 2.67 -11.18 5.06
N GLN A 57 1.44 -11.55 5.42
CA GLN A 57 0.67 -12.54 4.65
C GLN A 57 0.46 -12.08 3.20
N VAL A 58 0.12 -10.80 3.00
CA VAL A 58 -0.02 -10.20 1.67
C VAL A 58 1.31 -10.19 0.91
N GLY A 59 2.40 -9.76 1.55
CA GLY A 59 3.74 -9.74 0.92
C GLY A 59 4.23 -11.14 0.54
N LEU A 60 4.02 -12.14 1.41
CA LEU A 60 4.33 -13.53 1.08
C LEU A 60 3.46 -14.06 -0.07
N ALA A 61 2.19 -13.66 -0.14
CA ALA A 61 1.32 -14.01 -1.26
C ALA A 61 1.77 -13.39 -2.59
N VAL A 62 2.34 -12.18 -2.56
CA VAL A 62 2.97 -11.54 -3.73
C VAL A 62 4.23 -12.31 -4.16
N ILE A 63 5.07 -12.72 -3.21
CA ILE A 63 6.28 -13.54 -3.51
C ILE A 63 5.89 -14.92 -4.05
N ALA A 64 4.87 -15.54 -3.48
CA ALA A 64 4.33 -16.81 -3.96
C ALA A 64 3.76 -16.66 -5.38
N PHE A 65 3.08 -15.54 -5.67
CA PHE A 65 2.61 -15.23 -7.02
C PHE A 65 3.81 -15.16 -7.98
N ALA A 66 4.85 -14.40 -7.62
CA ALA A 66 6.03 -14.27 -8.44
C ALA A 66 6.71 -15.61 -8.72
N SER A 67 6.77 -16.48 -7.71
CA SER A 67 7.30 -17.85 -7.86
C SER A 67 6.51 -18.68 -8.88
N SER A 68 5.18 -18.51 -8.93
CA SER A 68 4.32 -19.18 -9.92
C SER A 68 4.34 -18.54 -11.31
N ALA A 69 4.76 -17.28 -11.40
CA ALA A 69 4.78 -16.46 -12.62
C ALA A 69 6.20 -16.28 -13.19
N ASN A 70 7.07 -17.28 -13.06
CA ASN A 70 8.46 -17.26 -13.54
C ASN A 70 9.29 -16.07 -13.00
N GLY A 71 9.10 -15.70 -11.74
CA GLY A 71 9.80 -14.61 -11.07
C GLY A 71 9.20 -13.22 -11.31
N SER A 72 8.17 -13.13 -12.15
CA SER A 72 7.49 -11.89 -12.53
C SER A 72 6.51 -11.42 -11.43
N LEU A 73 6.64 -10.18 -10.98
CA LEU A 73 5.75 -9.60 -9.98
C LEU A 73 4.35 -9.33 -10.57
N PRO A 74 3.29 -9.33 -9.74
CA PRO A 74 1.96 -8.99 -10.20
C PRO A 74 1.93 -7.55 -10.72
N PRO A 75 1.30 -7.29 -11.87
CA PRO A 75 1.10 -5.92 -12.34
C PRO A 75 0.12 -5.19 -11.42
N VAL A 76 0.29 -3.88 -11.28
CA VAL A 76 -0.60 -3.05 -10.45
C VAL A 76 -2.05 -3.13 -10.96
N VAL A 77 -2.19 -3.11 -12.29
CA VAL A 77 -3.41 -3.40 -13.02
C VAL A 77 -3.06 -4.18 -14.28
N GLN A 78 -3.96 -5.02 -14.75
CA GLN A 78 -3.89 -5.69 -16.05
C GLN A 78 -5.28 -5.86 -16.67
N ASP A 79 -5.31 -5.97 -17.99
CA ASP A 79 -6.52 -6.30 -18.75
C ASP A 79 -6.55 -7.81 -19.03
N VAL A 80 -7.50 -8.52 -18.43
CA VAL A 80 -7.57 -9.98 -18.52
C VAL A 80 -8.75 -10.40 -19.39
N ALA A 81 -8.46 -11.06 -20.51
CA ALA A 81 -9.46 -11.71 -21.33
C ALA A 81 -10.10 -12.88 -20.57
N MET A 82 -11.43 -12.97 -20.61
CA MET A 82 -12.18 -14.02 -19.94
C MET A 82 -13.48 -14.34 -20.64
N THR A 83 -14.02 -15.52 -20.30
CA THR A 83 -15.38 -15.94 -20.64
C THR A 83 -16.15 -16.13 -19.35
N ASN A 84 -17.30 -15.45 -19.20
CA ASN A 84 -18.14 -15.57 -18.02
C ASN A 84 -18.98 -16.86 -18.03
N ALA A 85 -19.73 -17.11 -16.95
CA ALA A 85 -20.56 -18.31 -16.84
C ALA A 85 -21.69 -18.39 -17.89
N GLN A 86 -22.06 -17.26 -18.50
CA GLN A 86 -23.05 -17.15 -19.56
C GLN A 86 -22.44 -17.39 -20.96
N GLY A 87 -21.15 -17.74 -21.05
CA GLY A 87 -20.45 -18.00 -22.32
C GLY A 87 -20.10 -16.72 -23.10
N GLN A 88 -20.20 -15.56 -22.48
CA GLN A 88 -19.91 -14.27 -23.10
C GLN A 88 -18.41 -13.99 -23.02
N ALA A 89 -17.80 -13.57 -24.13
CA ALA A 89 -16.39 -13.21 -24.20
C ALA A 89 -16.18 -11.71 -24.00
N GLY A 90 -15.11 -11.35 -23.30
CA GLY A 90 -14.75 -9.97 -23.03
C GLY A 90 -13.49 -9.87 -22.19
N SER A 91 -13.20 -8.68 -21.67
CA SER A 91 -12.04 -8.45 -20.82
C SER A 91 -12.40 -7.61 -19.60
N MET A 92 -11.65 -7.78 -18.51
CA MET A 92 -11.86 -7.08 -17.26
C MET A 92 -10.55 -6.52 -16.73
N TYR A 93 -10.59 -5.32 -16.18
CA TYR A 93 -9.46 -4.77 -15.43
C TYR A 93 -9.36 -5.42 -14.06
N ILE A 94 -8.18 -5.97 -13.78
CA ILE A 94 -7.86 -6.71 -12.57
C ILE A 94 -6.66 -6.02 -11.92
N GLY A 95 -6.84 -5.55 -10.68
CA GLY A 95 -5.75 -5.00 -9.87
C GLY A 95 -4.92 -6.10 -9.19
N TRP A 96 -3.76 -5.73 -8.68
CA TRP A 96 -2.90 -6.63 -7.92
C TRP A 96 -3.59 -7.38 -6.76
N PRO A 97 -4.58 -6.83 -6.00
CA PRO A 97 -5.19 -7.58 -4.91
C PRO A 97 -5.95 -8.79 -5.42
N VAL A 98 -6.54 -8.68 -6.61
CA VAL A 98 -7.28 -9.77 -7.27
C VAL A 98 -6.31 -10.81 -7.86
N ALA A 99 -5.16 -10.36 -8.35
CA ALA A 99 -4.13 -11.24 -8.91
C ALA A 99 -3.54 -12.20 -7.87
N ILE A 100 -3.42 -11.77 -6.61
CA ILE A 100 -2.87 -12.59 -5.51
C ILE A 100 -3.92 -13.39 -4.73
N LEU A 101 -5.21 -13.30 -5.07
CA LEU A 101 -6.23 -14.10 -4.39
C LEU A 101 -5.95 -15.61 -4.38
N PRO A 102 -5.43 -16.23 -5.47
CA PRO A 102 -5.09 -17.65 -5.44
C PRO A 102 -4.00 -18.00 -4.43
N THR A 103 -3.04 -17.09 -4.21
CA THR A 103 -1.93 -17.30 -3.27
C THR A 103 -2.29 -16.90 -1.83
N LEU A 104 -3.45 -16.27 -1.63
CA LEU A 104 -4.08 -16.01 -0.33
C LEU A 104 -5.16 -17.04 0.05
N ASP A 105 -5.18 -18.21 -0.60
CA ASP A 105 -6.21 -19.25 -0.45
C ASP A 105 -7.66 -18.77 -0.73
N ALA A 106 -7.82 -17.63 -1.40
CA ALA A 106 -9.10 -17.01 -1.75
C ALA A 106 -9.57 -17.36 -3.18
N THR A 107 -9.27 -18.58 -3.65
CA THR A 107 -9.59 -19.04 -5.02
C THR A 107 -11.09 -19.06 -5.33
N ALA A 108 -11.94 -19.29 -4.32
CA ALA A 108 -13.40 -19.25 -4.47
C ALA A 108 -13.89 -17.85 -4.87
N ILE A 109 -13.29 -16.79 -4.33
CA ILE A 109 -13.63 -15.40 -4.67
C ILE A 109 -13.28 -15.14 -6.14
N LEU A 110 -12.08 -15.53 -6.58
CA LEU A 110 -11.67 -15.38 -7.98
C LEU A 110 -12.61 -16.11 -8.95
N LYS A 111 -13.05 -17.32 -8.59
CA LYS A 111 -14.02 -18.08 -9.39
C LYS A 111 -15.37 -17.34 -9.48
N ASN A 112 -15.85 -16.80 -8.37
CA ASN A 112 -17.10 -16.02 -8.34
C ASN A 112 -16.97 -14.73 -9.17
N ILE A 113 -15.82 -14.04 -9.09
CA ILE A 113 -15.52 -12.87 -9.91
C ILE A 113 -15.67 -13.17 -11.40
N ARG A 114 -15.10 -14.29 -11.88
CA ARG A 114 -15.20 -14.70 -13.28
C ARG A 114 -16.61 -15.13 -13.68
N ASN A 115 -17.29 -15.88 -12.81
CA ASN A 115 -18.61 -16.42 -13.10
C ASN A 115 -19.71 -15.36 -13.12
N ASN A 116 -19.60 -14.37 -12.21
CA ASN A 116 -20.59 -13.31 -12.02
C ASN A 116 -20.15 -11.98 -12.67
N ALA A 117 -19.14 -12.02 -13.54
CA ALA A 117 -18.73 -10.87 -14.33
C ALA A 117 -19.88 -10.42 -15.25
N VAL A 118 -20.25 -9.14 -15.14
CA VAL A 118 -21.32 -8.52 -15.94
C VAL A 118 -20.71 -7.49 -16.86
N TYR A 119 -21.28 -7.31 -18.06
CA TYR A 119 -20.84 -6.22 -18.93
C TYR A 119 -21.02 -4.85 -18.25
N VAL A 120 -20.06 -3.97 -18.46
CA VAL A 120 -20.23 -2.56 -18.07
C VAL A 120 -21.34 -1.95 -18.92
N SER A 121 -22.17 -1.09 -18.34
CA SER A 121 -23.31 -0.47 -19.04
C SER A 121 -22.89 0.17 -20.37
N GLY A 122 -23.43 -0.30 -21.49
CA GLY A 122 -23.08 0.20 -22.82
C GLY A 122 -21.82 -0.41 -23.46
N SER A 123 -21.19 -1.42 -22.84
CA SER A 123 -20.10 -2.19 -23.45
C SER A 123 -20.53 -3.62 -23.76
N THR A 124 -20.04 -4.17 -24.88
CA THR A 124 -20.21 -5.58 -25.28
C THR A 124 -18.90 -6.37 -25.17
N THR A 125 -17.81 -5.72 -24.76
CA THR A 125 -16.47 -6.31 -24.69
C THR A 125 -15.82 -6.12 -23.32
N ARG A 126 -16.34 -5.24 -22.47
CA ARG A 126 -15.77 -4.93 -21.15
C ARG A 126 -16.66 -5.43 -20.03
N PHE A 127 -16.09 -6.26 -19.18
CA PHE A 127 -16.71 -6.74 -17.96
C PHE A 127 -16.34 -5.87 -16.76
N GLN A 128 -17.22 -5.89 -15.77
CA GLN A 128 -17.03 -5.42 -14.41
C GLN A 128 -17.31 -6.56 -13.44
N MET A 129 -16.69 -6.48 -12.26
CA MET A 129 -17.00 -7.37 -11.15
C MET A 129 -18.46 -7.21 -10.72
N GLY A 130 -19.10 -8.29 -10.28
CA GLY A 130 -20.43 -8.21 -9.67
C GLY A 130 -20.41 -7.42 -8.35
N THR A 131 -21.53 -6.79 -7.99
CA THR A 131 -21.63 -5.93 -6.80
C THR A 131 -21.43 -6.70 -5.49
N ALA A 132 -21.79 -7.99 -5.47
CA ALA A 132 -21.59 -8.88 -4.33
C ALA A 132 -20.09 -9.16 -4.11
N GLU A 133 -19.35 -9.42 -5.18
CA GLU A 133 -17.91 -9.67 -5.15
C GLU A 133 -17.14 -8.40 -4.79
N GLN A 134 -17.54 -7.24 -5.32
CA GLN A 134 -16.98 -5.94 -4.94
C GLN A 134 -17.09 -5.67 -3.44
N SER A 135 -18.16 -6.15 -2.81
CA SER A 135 -18.43 -5.94 -1.39
C SER A 135 -17.77 -6.99 -0.48
N ALA A 136 -17.09 -8.00 -1.02
CA ALA A 136 -16.47 -9.03 -0.22
C ALA A 136 -15.31 -8.44 0.61
N GLY A 137 -15.38 -8.59 1.94
CA GLY A 137 -14.32 -8.19 2.85
C GLY A 137 -13.25 -9.28 2.95
N ILE A 138 -12.00 -8.95 2.65
CA ILE A 138 -10.86 -9.85 2.83
C ILE A 138 -10.07 -9.34 4.03
N GLU A 139 -10.09 -10.09 5.13
CA GLU A 139 -9.48 -9.66 6.40
C GLU A 139 -7.97 -9.39 6.25
N ALA A 140 -7.30 -10.13 5.36
CA ALA A 140 -5.89 -9.95 5.05
C ALA A 140 -5.56 -8.60 4.40
N PHE A 141 -6.53 -7.87 3.83
CA PHE A 141 -6.34 -6.57 3.16
C PHE A 141 -6.62 -5.36 4.05
N GLY A 142 -7.19 -5.56 5.24
CA GLY A 142 -7.52 -4.47 6.17
C GLY A 142 -6.53 -4.37 7.33
N CYS A 143 -6.14 -3.14 7.66
CA CYS A 143 -5.43 -2.82 8.90
C CYS A 143 -6.45 -2.64 10.04
N PRO A 144 -6.33 -3.30 11.22
CA PRO A 144 -7.28 -3.15 12.31
C PRO A 144 -7.41 -1.74 12.91
N ASP A 145 -6.44 -0.86 12.66
CA ASP A 145 -6.47 0.54 13.08
C ASP A 145 -7.00 1.48 11.99
N ASP A 146 -7.17 1.03 10.76
CA ASP A 146 -7.71 1.83 9.66
C ASP A 146 -9.23 1.82 9.68
N VAL A 147 -9.85 2.87 10.22
CA VAL A 147 -11.31 2.95 10.33
C VAL A 147 -12.03 3.12 8.98
N ASP A 148 -11.31 3.57 7.94
CA ASP A 148 -11.91 3.88 6.65
C ASP A 148 -12.00 2.64 5.75
N SER A 149 -11.08 1.68 5.94
CA SER A 149 -11.03 0.46 5.13
C SER A 149 -11.24 -0.84 5.93
N HIS A 150 -11.05 -0.86 7.26
CA HIS A 150 -11.18 -2.09 8.03
C HIS A 150 -12.62 -2.57 8.12
N LYS A 151 -12.87 -3.79 7.61
CA LYS A 151 -14.21 -4.42 7.56
C LYS A 151 -15.25 -3.61 6.77
N VAL A 152 -14.80 -2.64 5.96
CA VAL A 152 -15.63 -1.99 4.96
C VAL A 152 -15.71 -2.88 3.72
N ALA A 153 -16.89 -2.92 3.11
CA ALA A 153 -17.11 -3.64 1.86
C ALA A 153 -16.10 -3.17 0.80
N GLY A 154 -15.25 -4.08 0.34
CA GLY A 154 -14.23 -3.74 -0.65
C GLY A 154 -12.98 -3.04 -0.10
N GLY A 155 -12.87 -2.74 1.19
CA GLY A 155 -11.78 -1.91 1.73
C GLY A 155 -10.37 -2.51 1.56
N LEU A 156 -9.40 -1.67 1.26
CA LEU A 156 -7.97 -1.99 1.17
C LEU A 156 -7.19 -0.98 2.03
N SER A 157 -6.27 -1.45 2.87
CA SER A 157 -5.39 -0.59 3.68
C SER A 157 -3.93 -0.61 3.21
N TYR A 158 -3.60 -1.44 2.22
CA TYR A 158 -2.23 -1.67 1.78
C TYR A 158 -2.07 -1.33 0.30
N VAL A 159 -0.93 -0.75 -0.07
CA VAL A 159 -0.67 -0.28 -1.43
C VAL A 159 0.72 -0.72 -1.89
N LEU A 160 0.86 -0.98 -3.19
CA LEU A 160 2.14 -1.39 -3.80
C LEU A 160 3.05 -0.20 -4.08
N ASN A 161 4.35 -0.43 -4.02
CA ASN A 161 5.37 0.53 -4.44
C ASN A 161 5.43 0.69 -5.97
N GLN A 162 4.94 1.81 -6.49
CA GLN A 162 4.98 2.17 -7.91
C GLN A 162 6.11 3.14 -8.26
N GLY A 163 7.08 3.35 -7.36
CA GLY A 163 8.24 4.18 -7.64
C GLY A 163 7.91 5.66 -7.74
N PHE A 164 8.45 6.33 -8.76
CA PHE A 164 8.32 7.77 -8.93
C PHE A 164 7.17 8.17 -9.85
N TRP A 165 6.40 9.19 -9.45
CA TRP A 165 5.21 9.68 -10.14
C TRP A 165 5.40 11.12 -10.63
N PRO A 166 4.92 11.46 -11.83
CA PRO A 166 4.89 12.86 -12.26
C PRO A 166 3.85 13.64 -11.45
N ASP A 167 4.17 14.89 -11.13
CA ASP A 167 3.29 15.74 -10.33
C ASP A 167 1.96 16.10 -10.98
N THR A 168 1.90 16.11 -12.31
CA THR A 168 0.67 16.31 -13.08
C THR A 168 -0.38 15.24 -12.79
N GLN A 169 0.01 14.09 -12.24
CA GLN A 169 -0.85 12.96 -11.91
C GLN A 169 -1.09 12.78 -10.39
N TRP A 170 -0.41 13.54 -9.53
CA TRP A 170 -0.31 13.22 -8.09
C TRP A 170 -1.60 13.44 -7.29
N ASP A 171 -2.37 14.49 -7.59
CA ASP A 171 -3.61 14.86 -6.87
C ASP A 171 -4.88 14.59 -7.69
N LEU A 172 -4.75 13.88 -8.81
CA LEU A 172 -5.89 13.51 -9.62
C LEU A 172 -6.59 12.31 -9.00
N ALA A 173 -7.92 12.39 -8.83
CA ALA A 173 -8.73 11.24 -8.41
C ALA A 173 -8.58 10.03 -9.36
N ASN A 174 -8.22 10.31 -10.62
CA ASN A 174 -7.83 9.35 -11.64
C ASN A 174 -6.38 9.62 -12.08
N GLY A 175 -5.47 9.76 -11.12
CA GLY A 175 -4.04 9.85 -11.38
C GLY A 175 -3.40 8.48 -11.57
N TYR A 176 -2.47 8.39 -12.51
CA TYR A 176 -1.70 7.16 -12.72
C TYR A 176 -0.21 7.40 -12.79
N ASN A 177 0.53 6.36 -12.41
CA ASN A 177 1.93 6.27 -12.70
C ASN A 177 2.14 5.81 -14.15
N ASP A 178 2.70 6.66 -14.99
CA ASP A 178 3.27 6.27 -16.27
C ASP A 178 4.64 6.92 -16.42
N ALA A 179 5.68 6.08 -16.52
CA ALA A 179 7.05 6.52 -16.70
C ALA A 179 7.25 7.31 -18.02
N ALA A 180 6.38 7.12 -19.01
CA ALA A 180 6.42 7.88 -20.26
C ALA A 180 5.95 9.34 -20.13
N LEU A 181 5.30 9.69 -19.01
CA LEU A 181 4.90 11.06 -18.69
C LEU A 181 5.96 11.82 -17.88
N ILE A 182 7.09 11.17 -17.57
CA ILE A 182 8.21 11.82 -16.90
C ILE A 182 9.15 12.31 -17.99
N ASN A 183 9.27 13.63 -18.11
CA ASN A 183 10.31 14.25 -18.92
C ASN A 183 11.64 14.15 -18.17
N TRP A 184 12.48 13.20 -18.57
CA TRP A 184 13.72 12.89 -17.87
C TRP A 184 14.84 13.88 -18.22
N ASN A 185 14.86 14.42 -19.43
CA ASN A 185 15.92 15.35 -19.84
C ASN A 185 15.54 16.85 -19.67
N LEU A 186 14.32 17.11 -19.20
CA LEU A 186 13.69 18.42 -18.99
C LEU A 186 13.62 19.30 -20.24
N ASP A 187 13.56 18.71 -21.44
CA ASP A 187 13.53 19.46 -22.71
C ASP A 187 12.15 20.02 -23.11
N GLY A 188 11.12 19.81 -22.26
CA GLY A 188 9.73 20.19 -22.52
C GLY A 188 8.95 19.26 -23.46
N THR A 189 9.59 18.24 -24.03
CA THR A 189 8.97 17.17 -24.83
C THR A 189 8.69 15.96 -23.93
N TYR A 190 7.64 15.20 -24.25
CA TYR A 190 7.31 13.97 -23.51
C TYR A 190 7.24 12.82 -24.52
N GLY A 191 7.94 11.72 -24.26
CA GLY A 191 7.69 10.46 -24.96
C GLY A 191 8.92 9.63 -25.25
N ILE A 192 8.75 8.32 -25.15
CA ILE A 192 9.78 7.32 -25.43
C ILE A 192 10.10 7.33 -26.94
N GLY A 193 11.36 7.61 -27.29
CA GLY A 193 11.87 7.46 -28.67
C GLY A 193 11.55 8.61 -29.64
N SER A 194 10.91 9.70 -29.21
CA SER A 194 10.63 10.87 -30.06
C SER A 194 11.77 11.89 -30.11
N GLY A 195 13.01 11.44 -30.36
CA GLY A 195 14.17 12.32 -30.63
C GLY A 195 14.63 13.24 -29.48
N GLY A 196 13.90 13.28 -28.36
CA GLY A 196 14.13 14.12 -27.20
C GLY A 196 14.76 13.38 -26.01
N GLY A 197 15.53 12.30 -26.21
CA GLY A 197 16.34 11.71 -25.13
C GLY A 197 15.62 11.08 -23.92
N ASP A 198 14.28 11.08 -23.86
CA ASP A 198 13.47 10.36 -22.88
C ASP A 198 13.53 8.84 -23.12
N GLU A 199 13.79 8.06 -22.06
CA GLU A 199 14.06 6.61 -22.13
C GLU A 199 12.98 5.77 -21.41
N THR A 200 12.85 4.50 -21.80
CA THR A 200 11.98 3.49 -21.17
C THR A 200 12.56 3.04 -19.82
N MET A 201 12.58 3.94 -18.85
CA MET A 201 13.18 3.71 -17.53
C MET A 201 12.12 3.39 -16.47
N GLY A 202 11.39 2.30 -16.70
CA GLY A 202 10.40 1.78 -15.76
C GLY A 202 11.06 1.08 -14.57
N TYR A 203 11.83 0.01 -14.78
CA TYR A 203 12.08 -0.96 -13.70
C TYR A 203 12.93 -0.47 -12.52
N SER A 204 13.90 0.42 -12.74
CA SER A 204 14.80 0.82 -11.66
C SER A 204 14.19 1.88 -10.73
N THR A 205 13.10 2.53 -11.14
CA THR A 205 12.52 3.67 -10.43
C THR A 205 11.45 3.24 -9.43
N GLY A 206 11.01 1.98 -9.48
CA GLY A 206 9.95 1.43 -8.63
C GLY A 206 9.91 -0.10 -8.74
N VAL A 207 9.00 -0.72 -8.00
CA VAL A 207 8.90 -2.19 -7.96
C VAL A 207 7.76 -2.69 -8.83
N PHE A 208 6.58 -2.09 -8.74
CA PHE A 208 5.37 -2.57 -9.40
C PHE A 208 4.89 -1.61 -10.48
N TRP A 209 4.62 -2.15 -11.67
CA TRP A 209 4.19 -1.39 -12.84
C TRP A 209 2.83 -1.88 -13.34
N PRO A 210 2.01 -1.00 -13.93
CA PRO A 210 0.83 -1.44 -14.67
C PRO A 210 1.26 -2.28 -15.88
N ALA A 211 0.46 -3.27 -16.24
CA ALA A 211 0.64 -3.95 -17.52
C ALA A 211 0.24 -3.02 -18.68
N GLN A 212 0.78 -3.26 -19.88
CA GLN A 212 0.35 -2.54 -21.07
C GLN A 212 -1.15 -2.77 -21.33
N ILE A 213 -1.91 -1.69 -21.50
CA ILE A 213 -3.35 -1.74 -21.77
C ILE A 213 -3.63 -0.91 -23.02
N GLY A 214 -3.77 -1.59 -24.17
CA GLY A 214 -3.94 -0.93 -25.46
C GLY A 214 -2.70 -0.09 -25.84
N THR A 215 -2.91 1.18 -26.20
CA THR A 215 -1.83 2.16 -26.47
C THR A 215 -1.45 2.99 -25.25
N SER A 216 -2.11 2.76 -24.11
CA SER A 216 -1.81 3.41 -22.84
C SER A 216 -0.80 2.57 -22.06
N PHE A 217 0.09 3.24 -21.31
CA PHE A 217 1.20 2.65 -20.53
C PHE A 217 2.29 2.03 -21.41
N SER A 218 3.50 2.60 -21.35
CA SER A 218 4.61 2.19 -22.24
C SER A 218 5.55 1.14 -21.64
N VAL A 219 5.27 0.64 -20.43
CA VAL A 219 6.11 -0.36 -19.76
C VAL A 219 5.55 -1.76 -20.04
N ASN A 220 6.29 -2.53 -20.84
CA ASN A 220 5.83 -3.79 -21.43
C ASN A 220 6.20 -5.08 -20.67
N VAL A 221 6.94 -4.98 -19.56
CA VAL A 221 7.38 -6.17 -18.81
C VAL A 221 7.06 -5.95 -17.34
N PRO A 222 6.46 -6.90 -16.61
CA PRO A 222 6.37 -6.76 -15.16
C PRO A 222 7.77 -6.89 -14.55
N SER A 223 8.11 -6.06 -13.55
CA SER A 223 9.37 -6.22 -12.81
C SER A 223 9.49 -7.62 -12.23
N SER A 224 10.70 -8.14 -12.11
CA SER A 224 10.96 -9.42 -11.45
C SER A 224 11.61 -9.24 -10.09
N LEU A 225 11.42 -10.21 -9.20
CA LEU A 225 12.12 -10.20 -7.91
C LEU A 225 13.64 -10.33 -8.07
N ASP A 226 14.07 -11.00 -9.14
CA ASP A 226 15.49 -11.13 -9.54
C ASP A 226 16.10 -9.78 -9.93
N PHE A 227 15.33 -8.94 -10.64
CA PHE A 227 15.74 -7.57 -10.97
C PHE A 227 15.95 -6.73 -9.70
N VAL A 228 15.02 -6.78 -8.75
CA VAL A 228 15.15 -6.09 -7.46
C VAL A 228 16.33 -6.64 -6.64
N SER A 229 16.54 -7.96 -6.68
CA SER A 229 17.66 -8.60 -6.00
C SER A 229 19.02 -8.18 -6.57
N THR A 230 19.09 -7.91 -7.88
CA THR A 230 20.33 -7.51 -8.56
C THR A 230 20.66 -6.03 -8.33
N GLY A 231 19.66 -5.19 -8.09
CA GLY A 231 19.84 -3.78 -7.73
C GLY A 231 20.15 -3.60 -6.24
N ASP A 232 19.23 -2.99 -5.50
CA ASP A 232 19.43 -2.66 -4.07
C ASP A 232 19.32 -3.84 -3.12
N GLY A 233 18.75 -4.94 -3.60
CA GLY A 233 18.44 -6.12 -2.81
C GLY A 233 17.00 -6.13 -2.30
N THR A 234 16.47 -7.34 -2.09
CA THR A 234 15.08 -7.55 -1.68
C THR A 234 14.79 -7.13 -0.23
N THR A 235 15.83 -6.92 0.59
CA THR A 235 15.70 -6.58 2.02
C THR A 235 15.63 -5.07 2.29
N THR A 236 16.02 -4.26 1.31
CA THR A 236 16.17 -2.79 1.37
C THR A 236 15.12 -2.07 0.52
N THR A 237 14.60 -2.70 -0.54
CA THR A 237 13.51 -2.14 -1.33
C THR A 237 12.15 -2.45 -0.71
N ILE A 238 11.32 -1.41 -0.53
CA ILE A 238 9.96 -1.56 -0.02
C ILE A 238 9.06 -2.16 -1.10
N MET A 239 8.28 -3.17 -0.72
CA MET A 239 7.25 -3.79 -1.56
C MET A 239 5.88 -3.14 -1.35
N LEU A 240 5.43 -3.08 -0.10
CA LEU A 240 4.09 -2.67 0.30
C LEU A 240 4.17 -1.68 1.47
N THR A 241 3.26 -0.72 1.51
CA THR A 241 3.05 0.16 2.68
C THR A 241 1.59 0.24 3.04
N GLU A 242 1.31 0.68 4.26
CA GLU A 242 -0.03 1.15 4.63
C GLU A 242 -0.38 2.44 3.89
N ASN A 243 -1.66 2.58 3.53
CA ASN A 243 -2.24 3.84 3.08
C ASN A 243 -3.73 3.88 3.48
N ILE A 244 -4.09 4.82 4.36
CA ILE A 244 -5.48 5.00 4.81
C ILE A 244 -6.38 5.59 3.72
N GLN A 245 -5.79 6.23 2.71
CA GLN A 245 -6.49 6.73 1.53
C GLN A 245 -6.53 5.70 0.40
N ALA A 246 -6.13 4.46 0.63
CA ALA A 246 -6.28 3.40 -0.34
C ALA A 246 -7.77 3.20 -0.68
N GLY A 247 -8.05 2.91 -1.96
CA GLY A 247 -9.41 2.68 -2.43
C GLY A 247 -9.91 1.28 -2.11
N PRO A 248 -10.96 0.80 -2.80
CA PRO A 248 -11.33 -0.59 -2.70
C PRO A 248 -10.29 -1.49 -3.37
N TRP A 249 -10.19 -2.75 -2.94
CA TRP A 249 -9.27 -3.75 -3.50
C TRP A 249 -9.61 -4.16 -4.94
N HIS A 250 -10.83 -3.84 -5.40
CA HIS A 250 -11.28 -4.09 -6.75
C HIS A 250 -11.20 -2.83 -7.63
N TYR A 251 -11.22 -3.05 -8.94
CA TYR A 251 -11.31 -1.95 -9.88
C TYR A 251 -12.73 -1.35 -9.92
N PRO A 252 -12.90 -0.01 -9.89
CA PRO A 252 -14.21 0.62 -10.01
C PRO A 252 -14.87 0.39 -11.39
N SER A 253 -16.19 0.30 -11.39
CA SER A 253 -17.07 -0.12 -12.49
C SER A 253 -17.34 0.92 -13.58
N SER A 254 -17.08 2.21 -13.36
CA SER A 254 -17.36 3.25 -14.35
C SER A 254 -16.27 3.27 -15.42
N GLN A 255 -16.70 3.20 -16.68
CA GLN A 255 -15.86 3.09 -17.86
C GLN A 255 -14.74 4.12 -17.89
N ASN A 256 -13.55 3.67 -18.29
CA ASN A 256 -12.37 4.48 -18.59
C ASN A 256 -11.49 4.91 -17.40
N LEU A 257 -11.34 4.03 -16.42
CA LEU A 257 -10.56 4.31 -15.23
C LEU A 257 -9.20 3.67 -15.20
N ILE A 258 -8.55 3.27 -16.32
CA ILE A 258 -7.14 2.77 -16.33
C ILE A 258 -6.20 3.72 -15.54
N ASN A 259 -6.67 4.93 -15.30
CA ASN A 259 -6.04 6.01 -14.60
C ASN A 259 -6.26 6.03 -13.06
N SER A 260 -6.92 5.08 -12.40
CA SER A 260 -7.19 5.15 -10.93
C SER A 260 -6.16 4.41 -10.06
N HIS A 261 -4.87 4.46 -10.42
CA HIS A 261 -3.80 3.74 -9.71
C HIS A 261 -3.47 4.28 -8.34
N THR A 262 -3.83 5.54 -8.07
CA THR A 262 -3.66 6.19 -6.75
C THR A 262 -4.30 5.42 -5.60
N ARG A 263 -5.20 4.48 -5.92
CA ARG A 263 -5.93 3.62 -4.98
C ARG A 263 -5.21 2.31 -4.65
N LEU A 264 -4.34 1.84 -5.55
CA LEU A 264 -3.72 0.51 -5.50
C LEU A 264 -2.21 0.58 -5.26
N GLY A 265 -1.61 1.75 -5.46
CA GLY A 265 -0.19 1.95 -5.21
C GLY A 265 0.14 3.32 -4.66
N TYR A 266 1.39 3.48 -4.30
CA TYR A 266 1.97 4.72 -3.84
C TYR A 266 3.24 5.04 -4.61
N GLY A 267 3.75 6.25 -4.44
CA GLY A 267 5.09 6.57 -4.96
C GLY A 267 5.72 7.81 -4.36
N VAL A 268 6.71 8.32 -5.07
CA VAL A 268 7.44 9.54 -4.75
C VAL A 268 7.18 10.56 -5.85
N ARG A 269 6.75 11.76 -5.48
CA ARG A 269 6.41 12.80 -6.47
C ARG A 269 7.66 13.39 -7.11
N ILE A 270 7.67 13.48 -8.44
CA ILE A 270 8.64 14.22 -9.25
C ILE A 270 7.95 15.50 -9.76
N PRO A 271 8.53 16.69 -9.50
CA PRO A 271 8.05 17.93 -10.10
C PRO A 271 8.37 17.96 -11.61
N THR A 272 7.38 18.21 -12.47
CA THR A 272 7.56 18.24 -13.95
C THR A 272 7.34 19.62 -14.59
N SER A 273 7.15 20.68 -13.80
CA SER A 273 6.94 22.04 -14.32
C SER A 273 8.24 22.73 -14.77
N ALA A 274 8.14 23.59 -15.81
CA ALA A 274 9.22 24.46 -16.25
C ALA A 274 9.70 25.35 -15.08
N GLY A 275 10.97 25.21 -14.68
CA GLY A 275 11.54 25.87 -13.51
C GLY A 275 11.76 24.97 -12.28
N ALA A 276 11.45 23.67 -12.38
CA ALA A 276 11.93 22.68 -11.41
C ALA A 276 13.48 22.65 -11.39
N PRO A 277 14.13 22.53 -10.22
CA PRO A 277 15.59 22.48 -10.11
C PRO A 277 16.19 21.40 -11.00
N THR A 278 17.11 21.80 -11.87
CA THR A 278 17.87 20.96 -12.82
C THR A 278 19.05 20.23 -12.17
N THR A 279 19.19 20.32 -10.84
CA THR A 279 20.21 19.59 -10.07
C THR A 279 19.53 18.41 -9.38
N GLY A 280 20.00 17.20 -9.67
CA GLY A 280 19.44 15.94 -9.15
C GLY A 280 18.52 15.18 -10.12
N LEU A 281 18.16 15.75 -11.28
CA LEU A 281 17.34 15.09 -12.31
C LEU A 281 17.97 15.25 -13.71
N PHE A 282 19.28 15.00 -13.83
CA PHE A 282 20.15 15.10 -15.02
C PHE A 282 20.77 16.47 -15.36
N ASN A 283 22.10 16.44 -15.55
CA ASN A 283 22.83 17.36 -16.43
C ASN A 283 23.59 16.52 -17.46
N ALA A 284 22.97 16.24 -18.60
CA ALA A 284 23.63 15.58 -19.72
C ALA A 284 24.35 16.63 -20.59
N THR A 285 25.55 17.05 -20.19
CA THR A 285 26.42 17.87 -21.05
C THR A 285 27.48 17.07 -21.79
N THR A 286 27.60 15.76 -21.58
CA THR A 286 28.58 14.95 -22.33
C THR A 286 28.02 13.63 -22.85
N THR A 287 28.25 13.41 -24.15
CA THR A 287 27.83 12.28 -25.00
C THR A 287 28.42 10.92 -24.60
N ALA A 288 29.19 10.83 -23.51
CA ALA A 288 29.95 9.64 -23.15
C ALA A 288 29.29 8.72 -22.10
N GLN A 289 28.19 9.14 -21.45
CA GLN A 289 27.48 8.32 -20.45
C GLN A 289 26.11 7.81 -20.94
N ALA A 290 26.04 7.44 -22.22
CA ALA A 290 24.82 6.93 -22.86
C ALA A 290 24.39 5.51 -22.41
N ALA A 291 25.10 4.86 -21.48
CA ALA A 291 24.92 3.44 -21.15
C ALA A 291 24.27 3.14 -19.79
N VAL A 292 24.05 4.13 -18.92
CA VAL A 292 23.29 3.96 -17.68
C VAL A 292 22.28 5.09 -17.59
N ARG A 293 21.16 4.89 -18.28
CA ARG A 293 20.08 5.86 -18.39
C ARG A 293 18.98 5.42 -17.45
N GLY A 294 18.93 6.02 -16.26
CA GLY A 294 17.99 5.87 -15.14
C GLY A 294 18.20 7.01 -14.13
N LEU A 295 17.41 7.12 -13.05
CA LEU A 295 17.53 8.19 -12.03
C LEU A 295 18.95 8.27 -11.42
N GLN A 296 19.86 9.08 -11.96
CA GLN A 296 21.31 8.99 -11.65
C GLN A 296 21.69 9.38 -10.20
N THR A 297 20.97 10.32 -9.57
CA THR A 297 21.23 10.75 -8.19
C THR A 297 19.94 11.24 -7.55
N ILE A 298 19.62 10.79 -6.34
CA ILE A 298 18.59 11.43 -5.52
C ILE A 298 19.32 12.39 -4.57
N ASP A 299 19.11 13.70 -4.70
CA ASP A 299 19.82 14.71 -3.91
C ASP A 299 18.89 15.59 -3.05
N SER A 300 19.49 16.34 -2.13
CA SER A 300 18.74 17.19 -1.20
C SER A 300 17.91 18.27 -1.88
N ALA A 301 18.29 18.69 -3.10
CA ALA A 301 17.54 19.69 -3.86
C ALA A 301 16.25 19.08 -4.44
N PHE A 302 16.30 17.84 -4.95
CA PHE A 302 15.13 17.09 -5.40
C PHE A 302 14.09 16.90 -4.27
N VAL A 303 14.57 16.53 -3.09
CA VAL A 303 13.68 16.19 -1.95
C VAL A 303 13.11 17.43 -1.24
N ALA A 304 13.77 18.59 -1.34
CA ALA A 304 13.33 19.82 -0.69
C ALA A 304 12.07 20.45 -1.32
N ILE A 305 11.71 20.07 -2.56
CA ILE A 305 10.70 20.78 -3.36
C ILE A 305 9.26 20.50 -2.92
N ASP A 306 8.97 19.31 -2.38
CA ASP A 306 7.59 18.94 -2.06
C ASP A 306 7.44 17.83 -1.01
N ASP A 307 6.65 18.08 0.04
CA ASP A 307 6.42 17.20 1.19
C ASP A 307 5.13 16.37 1.12
N ARG A 308 4.40 16.42 0.01
CA ARG A 308 3.14 15.69 -0.16
C ARG A 308 3.27 14.16 -0.15
N TRP A 309 4.46 13.61 -0.44
CA TRP A 309 4.71 12.16 -0.45
C TRP A 309 5.33 11.63 0.85
N VAL A 310 5.49 12.50 1.86
CA VAL A 310 5.99 12.11 3.17
C VAL A 310 4.98 11.25 3.92
N ILE A 311 5.52 10.32 4.71
CA ILE A 311 4.76 9.47 5.62
C ILE A 311 3.81 10.32 6.46
N ASN A 312 2.54 9.93 6.53
CA ASN A 312 1.52 10.59 7.37
C ASN A 312 1.31 12.10 7.12
N LYS A 313 1.75 12.65 5.97
CA LYS A 313 1.27 13.96 5.51
C LYS A 313 -0.26 13.95 5.33
N ASN A 314 -0.93 15.08 5.08
CA ASN A 314 -2.30 15.19 4.54
C ASN A 314 -3.33 14.08 4.88
N LEU A 315 -3.44 13.65 6.14
CA LEU A 315 -4.24 12.46 6.51
C LEU A 315 -5.74 12.60 6.20
N GLY A 316 -6.25 13.83 6.11
CA GLY A 316 -7.65 14.13 5.77
C GLY A 316 -7.99 14.13 4.28
N ALA A 317 -7.08 13.73 3.39
CA ALA A 317 -7.37 13.61 1.97
C ALA A 317 -8.45 12.55 1.67
N ALA A 318 -9.22 12.76 0.60
CA ALA A 318 -10.23 11.82 0.17
C ALA A 318 -9.61 10.46 -0.28
N ILE A 319 -10.40 9.40 -0.15
CA ILE A 319 -10.00 8.07 -0.60
C ILE A 319 -9.65 8.10 -2.10
N GLY A 320 -8.48 7.59 -2.44
CA GLY A 320 -7.97 7.48 -3.80
C GLY A 320 -7.34 8.74 -4.38
N THR A 321 -7.05 9.76 -3.58
CA THR A 321 -6.44 11.00 -4.11
C THR A 321 -4.97 11.20 -3.71
N THR A 322 -4.45 10.43 -2.74
CA THR A 322 -3.05 10.59 -2.30
C THR A 322 -2.28 9.25 -2.29
N PRO A 323 -1.42 9.00 -3.29
CA PRO A 323 -0.65 7.77 -3.42
C PRO A 323 0.63 7.82 -2.58
N ARG A 324 0.52 7.68 -1.26
CA ARG A 324 1.66 7.79 -0.34
C ARG A 324 1.51 6.89 0.90
N PRO A 325 2.59 6.62 1.64
CA PRO A 325 2.49 5.86 2.87
C PRO A 325 1.75 6.64 3.97
N SER A 326 0.71 6.04 4.54
CA SER A 326 -0.07 6.65 5.63
C SER A 326 -0.71 5.58 6.53
N SER A 327 -0.73 5.80 7.84
CA SER A 327 -1.41 4.92 8.81
C SER A 327 -1.97 5.72 9.99
N GLN A 328 -2.86 5.08 10.76
CA GLN A 328 -3.34 5.61 12.05
C GLN A 328 -2.49 5.13 13.24
N HIS A 329 -1.41 4.38 12.99
CA HIS A 329 -0.48 3.98 14.03
C HIS A 329 0.33 5.17 14.54
N VAL A 330 0.76 5.09 15.79
CA VAL A 330 1.55 6.14 16.42
C VAL A 330 2.95 6.19 15.79
N SER A 331 3.34 7.37 15.31
CA SER A 331 4.70 7.72 14.87
C SER A 331 5.22 7.04 13.61
N GLY A 332 4.36 6.56 12.71
CA GLY A 332 4.83 6.00 11.45
C GLY A 332 3.87 5.07 10.74
N VAL A 333 4.43 4.21 9.88
CA VAL A 333 3.70 3.25 9.04
C VAL A 333 4.41 1.91 9.03
N ASN A 334 3.66 0.82 8.90
CA ASN A 334 4.22 -0.48 8.57
C ASN A 334 4.51 -0.56 7.07
N ALA A 335 5.64 -1.19 6.77
CA ALA A 335 6.06 -1.49 5.41
C ALA A 335 6.54 -2.94 5.35
N VAL A 336 6.35 -3.58 4.20
CA VAL A 336 6.91 -4.91 3.91
C VAL A 336 7.91 -4.75 2.78
N MET A 337 9.08 -5.35 2.93
CA MET A 337 10.15 -5.32 1.94
C MET A 337 9.95 -6.43 0.90
N CYS A 338 10.72 -6.38 -0.18
CA CYS A 338 10.63 -7.36 -1.27
C CYS A 338 10.97 -8.81 -0.86
N ASP A 339 11.65 -9.02 0.28
CA ASP A 339 11.89 -10.33 0.89
C ASP A 339 10.74 -10.84 1.77
N GLY A 340 9.69 -10.04 1.97
CA GLY A 340 8.56 -10.33 2.84
C GLY A 340 8.79 -9.95 4.31
N SER A 341 9.97 -9.41 4.66
CA SER A 341 10.22 -8.90 6.00
C SER A 341 9.41 -7.64 6.26
N GLY A 342 8.85 -7.55 7.47
CA GLY A 342 8.05 -6.40 7.90
C GLY A 342 8.90 -5.43 8.72
N LYS A 343 8.90 -4.15 8.34
CA LYS A 343 9.60 -3.05 9.02
C LYS A 343 8.59 -1.96 9.41
N PHE A 344 8.92 -1.19 10.44
CA PHE A 344 8.17 0.00 10.81
C PHE A 344 8.98 1.24 10.43
N LEU A 345 8.41 2.10 9.60
CA LEU A 345 9.04 3.34 9.13
C LEU A 345 8.55 4.49 9.99
N ASN A 346 9.48 5.24 10.56
CA ASN A 346 9.18 6.43 11.35
C ASN A 346 8.67 7.55 10.43
N GLU A 347 7.68 8.32 10.86
CA GLU A 347 7.21 9.51 10.14
C GLU A 347 8.27 10.62 9.98
N GLN A 348 9.27 10.62 10.86
CA GLN A 348 10.44 11.52 10.80
C GLN A 348 11.57 10.97 9.91
N LEU A 349 11.36 9.85 9.22
CA LEU A 349 12.34 9.29 8.30
C LEU A 349 12.75 10.35 7.28
N ASP A 350 14.06 10.48 7.05
CA ASP A 350 14.55 11.37 6.01
C ASP A 350 13.92 10.96 4.68
N ARG A 351 13.38 11.96 4.02
CA ARG A 351 12.67 11.85 2.76
C ARG A 351 13.62 11.29 1.70
N MET A 352 14.92 11.63 1.76
CA MET A 352 15.96 11.04 0.93
C MET A 352 16.05 9.52 1.08
N ILE A 353 15.97 9.04 2.31
CA ILE A 353 16.02 7.61 2.58
C ILE A 353 14.74 6.96 2.06
N LEU A 354 13.58 7.59 2.31
CA LEU A 354 12.31 7.07 1.81
C LEU A 354 12.30 6.93 0.28
N SER A 355 12.80 7.91 -0.47
CA SER A 355 12.85 7.83 -1.94
C SER A 355 13.85 6.80 -2.46
N LYS A 356 14.95 6.56 -1.75
CA LYS A 356 15.87 5.45 -2.05
C LYS A 356 15.20 4.10 -1.81
N LEU A 357 14.51 3.92 -0.67
CA LEU A 357 13.81 2.67 -0.34
C LEU A 357 12.68 2.32 -1.33
N THR A 358 12.12 3.31 -2.03
CA THR A 358 11.12 3.07 -3.09
C THR A 358 11.72 2.66 -4.43
N SER A 359 13.00 2.98 -4.65
CA SER A 359 13.72 2.59 -5.86
C SER A 359 14.22 1.14 -5.72
N SER A 360 14.33 0.43 -6.84
CA SER A 360 15.00 -0.88 -6.88
C SER A 360 16.49 -0.77 -7.15
N ASN A 361 17.01 0.47 -7.32
CA ASN A 361 18.41 0.75 -7.65
C ASN A 361 19.02 1.97 -6.92
N GLY A 362 18.41 2.45 -5.84
CA GLY A 362 18.84 3.53 -4.94
C GLY A 362 20.26 3.44 -4.35
N VAL A 363 20.84 2.24 -4.15
CA VAL A 363 22.22 2.01 -3.67
C VAL A 363 23.25 2.30 -4.76
N SER A 364 22.94 1.96 -6.02
CA SER A 364 23.78 2.34 -7.17
C SER A 364 23.84 3.86 -7.36
N PHE A 365 22.85 4.57 -6.82
CA PHE A 365 22.75 6.02 -6.78
C PHE A 365 23.30 6.63 -5.47
N GLY A 366 24.11 5.87 -4.71
CA GLY A 366 24.99 6.38 -3.65
C GLY A 366 24.64 5.97 -2.22
N GLU A 367 24.64 4.66 -1.91
CA GLU A 367 24.74 4.14 -0.52
C GLU A 367 25.89 3.14 -0.37
N ALA A 368 27.13 3.62 -0.54
CA ALA A 368 28.20 2.97 0.21
C ALA A 368 27.88 3.13 1.72
N THR A 369 27.50 2.03 2.36
CA THR A 369 27.50 1.79 3.83
C THR A 369 26.37 2.41 4.66
N LEU A 370 25.30 1.64 4.86
CA LEU A 370 24.59 1.57 6.15
C LEU A 370 25.25 0.48 7.01
N THR A 371 26.44 0.74 7.53
CA THR A 371 26.92 0.02 8.71
C THR A 371 26.19 0.55 9.93
N TYR A 372 25.35 -0.30 10.51
CA TYR A 372 24.92 -0.23 11.90
C TYR A 372 26.16 -0.08 12.79
N ASN A 373 26.29 1.06 13.46
CA ASN A 373 27.27 1.25 14.53
C ASN A 373 26.49 1.17 15.85
N PRO A 374 26.88 0.29 16.81
CA PRO A 374 26.15 0.05 18.05
C PRO A 374 26.00 1.29 18.94
#